data_AF-X1QJM7-F1
#
_entry.id   AF-X1QJM7-F1
#
_cell.length_a   1.000
_cell.length_b   1.000
_cell.length_c   1.000
_cell.angle_alpha   90.00
_cell.angle_beta   90.00
_cell.angle_gamma   90.00
#
_symmetry.space_group_name_H-M   'P 1'
#
loop_
_entity.id
_entity.type
_entity.pdbx_description
1 polymer ?
#
loop_
_entity_poly.entity_id
_entity_poly.type
_entity_poly.pdbx_seq_one_letter_code
_entity_poly.pdbx_strand_id
1 'polypeptide(L)'
;MKPKLAKKSRILEYINSSEIELFPRQISTRLNINHSTTKNYLRRLLEEGKIIQPYKGTYASKITYGMMIAPIRCHNLILQVNAPWLGFSDDLTEWTGDVKVRVQFGLQFGTFLLGFKPRD
;
A
#
# COMPACT_ATOMS: atom_id res chain seq x y z
N MET A 1 -9.44 -34.06 -16.97
CA MET A 1 -9.12 -32.60 -16.90
C MET A 1 -7.71 -32.34 -17.45
N LYS A 2 -7.52 -31.37 -18.36
CA LYS A 2 -6.18 -31.06 -18.90
C LYS A 2 -5.24 -30.56 -17.78
N PRO A 3 -4.05 -31.15 -17.59
CA PRO A 3 -3.18 -30.86 -16.44
C PRO A 3 -2.71 -29.40 -16.36
N LYS A 4 -2.70 -28.67 -17.50
CA LYS A 4 -2.36 -27.25 -17.57
C LYS A 4 -3.41 -26.32 -16.97
N LEU A 5 -4.70 -26.65 -17.05
CA LEU A 5 -5.75 -25.82 -16.45
C LEU A 5 -5.71 -25.95 -14.91
N ALA A 6 -5.47 -27.16 -14.41
CA ALA A 6 -5.41 -27.44 -12.98
C ALA A 6 -4.33 -26.61 -12.25
N LYS A 7 -3.14 -26.46 -12.85
CA LYS A 7 -2.05 -25.66 -12.26
C LYS A 7 -2.38 -24.18 -12.16
N LYS A 8 -3.00 -23.62 -13.19
CA LYS A 8 -3.38 -22.20 -13.23
C LYS A 8 -4.44 -21.89 -12.18
N SER A 9 -5.47 -22.74 -12.06
CA SER A 9 -6.51 -22.58 -11.05
C SER A 9 -5.95 -22.66 -9.63
N ARG A 10 -5.05 -23.62 -9.36
CA ARG A 10 -4.38 -23.74 -8.05
C ARG A 10 -3.57 -22.50 -7.67
N ILE A 11 -2.88 -21.89 -8.63
CA ILE A 11 -2.16 -20.63 -8.40
C ILE A 11 -3.13 -19.51 -8.04
N LEU A 12 -4.24 -19.39 -8.78
CA LEU A 12 -5.25 -18.36 -8.52
C LEU A 12 -5.93 -18.55 -7.16
N GLU A 13 -6.33 -19.78 -6.81
CA GLU A 13 -6.89 -20.10 -5.50
C GLU A 13 -5.93 -19.75 -4.37
N TYR A 14 -4.64 -20.08 -4.50
CA TYR A 14 -3.65 -19.76 -3.49
C TYR A 14 -3.49 -18.24 -3.29
N ILE A 15 -3.46 -17.46 -4.38
CA ILE A 15 -3.37 -16.00 -4.30
C ILE A 15 -4.66 -15.40 -3.72
N ASN A 16 -5.83 -15.97 -4.04
CA ASN A 16 -7.11 -15.52 -3.48
C ASN A 16 -7.24 -15.83 -1.99
N SER A 17 -6.67 -16.94 -1.52
CA SER A 17 -6.62 -17.29 -0.10
C SER A 17 -5.58 -16.50 0.70
N SER A 18 -4.67 -15.81 0.02
CA SER A 18 -3.59 -15.06 0.66
C SER A 18 -4.05 -13.65 1.00
N GLU A 19 -3.95 -13.30 2.28
CA GLU A 19 -4.16 -11.92 2.77
C GLU A 19 -2.94 -11.02 2.51
N ILE A 20 -1.82 -11.62 2.10
CA ILE A 20 -0.57 -10.92 1.79
C ILE A 20 -0.21 -11.04 0.31
N GLU A 21 0.64 -10.12 -0.14
CA GLU A 21 1.24 -10.20 -1.46
C GLU A 21 2.28 -11.31 -1.53
N LEU A 22 2.37 -11.95 -2.70
CA LEU A 22 3.23 -13.11 -2.88
C LEU A 22 4.22 -12.90 -4.02
N PHE A 23 5.47 -13.28 -3.78
CA PHE A 23 6.49 -13.41 -4.81
C PHE A 23 6.32 -14.73 -5.58
N PRO A 24 6.67 -14.77 -6.88
CA PRO A 24 6.66 -16.00 -7.68
C PRO A 24 7.40 -17.18 -7.04
N ARG A 25 8.50 -16.90 -6.32
CA ARG A 25 9.28 -17.93 -5.60
C ARG A 25 8.51 -18.54 -4.42
N GLN A 26 7.72 -17.74 -3.70
CA GLN A 26 6.89 -18.25 -2.60
C GLN A 26 5.78 -19.14 -3.16
N ILE A 27 5.11 -18.70 -4.23
CA ILE A 27 4.06 -19.47 -4.91
C ILE A 27 4.62 -20.78 -5.46
N SER A 28 5.77 -20.73 -6.16
CA SER A 28 6.39 -21.93 -6.75
C SER A 28 6.76 -22.95 -5.68
N THR A 29 7.32 -22.50 -4.56
CA THR A 29 7.73 -23.36 -3.45
C THR A 29 6.52 -23.97 -2.76
N ARG A 30 5.48 -23.18 -2.47
CA ARG A 30 4.29 -23.65 -1.78
C ARG A 30 3.47 -24.65 -2.59
N LEU A 31 3.33 -24.41 -3.89
CA LEU A 31 2.52 -25.25 -4.77
C LEU A 31 3.29 -26.38 -5.46
N ASN A 32 4.61 -26.45 -5.25
CA ASN A 32 5.53 -27.35 -5.94
C ASN A 32 5.38 -27.28 -7.47
N ILE A 33 5.33 -26.05 -7.99
CA ILE A 33 5.26 -25.75 -9.43
C ILE A 33 6.57 -25.09 -9.83
N ASN A 34 7.14 -25.46 -10.98
CA ASN A 34 8.37 -24.83 -11.48
C ASN A 34 8.20 -23.29 -11.53
N HIS A 35 9.21 -22.56 -11.06
CA HIS A 35 9.22 -21.10 -11.02
C HIS A 35 8.96 -20.46 -12.39
N SER A 36 9.52 -21.00 -13.48
CA SER A 36 9.28 -20.50 -14.84
C SER A 36 7.81 -20.64 -15.26
N THR A 37 7.20 -21.78 -14.91
CA THR A 37 5.79 -22.07 -15.16
C THR A 37 4.90 -21.15 -14.34
N THR A 38 5.25 -20.92 -13.08
CA THR A 38 4.54 -20.00 -12.17
C THR A 38 4.53 -18.59 -12.75
N LYS A 39 5.68 -18.05 -13.17
CA LYS A 39 5.75 -16.73 -13.82
C LYS A 39 4.90 -16.63 -15.09
N ASN A 40 4.87 -17.68 -15.93
CA ASN A 40 4.05 -17.69 -17.14
C ASN A 40 2.55 -17.61 -16.79
N TYR A 41 2.10 -18.39 -15.81
CA TYR A 41 0.70 -18.34 -15.37
C TYR A 41 0.32 -17.02 -14.69
N LEU A 42 1.20 -16.47 -13.85
CA LEU A 42 0.99 -15.15 -13.23
C LEU A 42 0.82 -14.06 -14.29
N ARG A 43 1.65 -14.07 -15.34
CA ARG A 43 1.51 -13.12 -16.46
C ARG A 43 0.13 -13.24 -17.11
N ARG A 44 -0.32 -14.45 -17.42
CA ARG A 44 -1.65 -14.68 -18.02
C ARG A 44 -2.80 -14.27 -17.09
N LEU A 45 -2.67 -14.54 -15.79
CA LEU A 45 -3.68 -14.15 -14.81
C LEU A 45 -3.76 -12.62 -14.65
N LEU A 46 -2.62 -11.93 -14.77
CA LEU A 46 -2.53 -10.48 -14.79
C LEU A 46 -3.15 -9.89 -16.06
N GLU A 47 -2.83 -10.46 -17.23
CA GLU A 47 -3.45 -10.10 -18.52
C GLU A 47 -4.97 -10.31 -18.52
N GLU A 48 -5.45 -11.35 -17.83
CA GLU A 48 -6.89 -11.63 -17.63
C GLU A 48 -7.56 -10.77 -16.56
N GLY A 49 -6.82 -9.90 -15.85
CA GLY A 49 -7.35 -9.05 -14.79
C GLY A 49 -7.84 -9.81 -13.54
N LYS A 50 -7.42 -11.06 -13.34
CA LYS A 50 -7.84 -11.90 -12.20
C LYS A 50 -7.02 -11.69 -10.94
N ILE A 51 -5.82 -11.14 -11.12
CA ILE A 51 -4.90 -10.77 -10.05
C ILE A 51 -4.33 -9.39 -10.40
N ILE A 52 -3.74 -8.74 -9.40
CA ILE A 52 -3.05 -7.47 -9.55
C ILE A 52 -1.56 -7.64 -9.23
N GLN A 53 -0.77 -6.68 -9.71
CA GLN A 53 0.63 -6.53 -9.38
C GLN A 53 0.82 -5.20 -8.62
N PRO A 54 0.77 -5.20 -7.27
CA PRO A 54 0.92 -3.99 -6.49
C PRO A 54 2.34 -3.40 -6.58
N TYR A 55 3.37 -4.26 -6.60
CA TYR A 55 4.77 -3.88 -6.81
C TYR A 55 5.45 -4.75 -7.85
N LYS A 56 6.59 -4.26 -8.37
CA LYS A 56 7.41 -5.04 -9.30
C LYS A 56 7.80 -6.39 -8.71
N GLY A 57 7.20 -7.45 -9.23
CA GLY A 57 7.51 -8.83 -8.85
C GLY A 57 6.65 -9.42 -7.73
N THR A 58 5.70 -8.69 -7.15
CA THR A 58 4.69 -9.23 -6.23
C THR A 58 3.33 -9.34 -6.91
N TYR A 59 2.46 -10.21 -6.38
CA TYR A 59 1.13 -10.50 -6.91
C TYR A 59 0.13 -10.68 -5.77
N ALA A 60 -1.09 -10.15 -5.96
CA ALA A 60 -2.19 -10.25 -4.99
C ALA A 60 -3.54 -10.41 -5.71
N SER A 61 -4.56 -10.88 -5.00
CA SER A 61 -5.91 -11.06 -5.56
C SER A 61 -6.67 -9.74 -5.64
N LYS A 62 -6.56 -8.90 -4.60
CA LYS A 62 -7.20 -7.59 -4.46
C LYS A 62 -6.27 -6.66 -3.68
N ILE A 63 -6.44 -5.35 -3.86
CA ILE A 63 -5.82 -4.33 -3.01
C ILE A 63 -6.57 -4.37 -1.68
N THR A 64 -5.95 -4.86 -0.61
CA THR A 64 -6.56 -4.89 0.73
C THR A 64 -5.84 -3.89 1.62
N TYR A 65 -6.59 -3.08 2.38
CA TYR A 65 -6.05 -2.17 3.39
C TYR A 65 -5.18 -2.95 4.38
N GLY A 66 -3.93 -2.52 4.60
CA GLY A 66 -2.97 -3.21 5.47
C GLY A 66 -2.10 -4.27 4.77
N MET A 67 -2.36 -4.59 3.50
CA MET A 67 -1.29 -5.13 2.64
C MET A 67 -0.17 -4.08 2.57
N MET A 68 1.08 -4.52 2.48
CA MET A 68 2.32 -3.73 2.50
C MET A 68 2.43 -2.59 1.46
N ILE A 69 1.33 -2.12 0.87
CA ILE A 69 1.06 -0.72 0.54
C ILE A 69 1.53 0.08 1.74
N ALA A 70 2.65 0.80 1.59
CA ALA A 70 3.32 1.52 2.66
C ALA A 70 2.34 2.12 3.69
N PRO A 71 2.67 2.17 5.01
CA PRO A 71 1.82 2.88 5.98
C PRO A 71 1.44 4.21 5.35
N ILE A 72 0.14 4.55 5.31
CA ILE A 72 -0.37 5.68 4.51
C ILE A 72 0.60 6.84 4.67
N ARG A 73 1.45 7.03 3.65
CA ARG A 73 2.44 8.10 3.70
C ARG A 73 1.68 9.33 3.24
N CYS A 74 0.97 9.93 4.16
CA CYS A 74 0.38 11.25 3.99
C CYS A 74 1.53 12.25 3.83
N HIS A 75 2.13 12.31 2.64
CA HIS A 75 3.04 13.37 2.27
C HIS A 75 2.21 14.54 1.78
N ASN A 76 2.48 15.74 2.31
CA ASN A 76 1.83 16.99 1.93
C ASN A 76 0.32 17.03 2.22
N LEU A 77 -0.11 16.61 3.42
CA LEU A 77 -1.44 16.98 3.92
C LEU A 77 -1.48 18.51 4.10
N ILE A 78 -2.23 19.19 3.24
CA ILE A 78 -2.54 20.61 3.39
C ILE A 78 -3.89 20.69 4.09
N LEU A 79 -3.86 20.99 5.38
CA LEU A 79 -5.06 21.30 6.15
C LEU A 79 -5.24 22.82 6.13
N GLN A 80 -6.37 23.27 5.57
CA GLN A 80 -6.72 24.68 5.52
C GLN A 80 -7.87 24.95 6.47
N VAL A 81 -7.70 25.90 7.38
CA VAL A 81 -8.76 26.40 8.26
C VAL A 81 -8.89 27.88 8.01
N ASN A 82 -10.11 28.34 7.68
CA ASN A 82 -10.41 29.76 7.58
C ASN A 82 -10.88 30.25 8.95
N ALA A 83 -9.99 30.90 9.70
CA ALA A 83 -10.26 31.44 11.03
C ALA A 83 -9.95 32.95 11.08
N PRO A 84 -10.82 33.81 10.50
CA PRO A 84 -10.57 35.25 10.38
C PRO A 84 -10.55 35.98 11.73
N TRP A 85 -11.04 35.33 12.79
CA TRP A 85 -10.98 35.81 14.18
C TRP A 85 -9.66 35.48 14.89
N LEU A 86 -8.78 34.69 14.28
CA LEU A 86 -7.52 34.28 14.88
C LEU A 86 -6.46 35.37 14.68
N GLY A 87 -6.49 36.38 15.55
CA GLY A 87 -5.65 37.58 15.48
C GLY A 87 -4.22 37.42 16.02
N PHE A 88 -3.71 36.20 16.15
CA PHE A 88 -2.38 35.95 16.70
C PHE A 88 -1.64 34.85 15.93
N SER A 89 -0.31 34.95 15.89
CA SER A 89 0.55 33.89 15.37
C SER A 89 1.07 33.04 16.52
N ASP A 90 0.76 31.75 16.51
CA ASP A 90 1.25 30.80 17.51
C ASP A 90 1.47 29.42 16.87
N ASP A 91 2.34 28.62 17.47
CA ASP A 91 2.69 27.28 17.02
C ASP A 91 2.12 26.25 17.98
N LEU A 92 1.07 25.55 17.58
CA LEU A 92 0.55 24.40 18.32
C LEU A 92 1.22 23.13 17.80
N THR A 93 1.91 22.41 18.69
CA THR A 93 2.48 21.10 18.38
C THR A 93 1.84 20.04 19.26
N GLU A 94 1.22 19.03 18.66
CA GLU A 94 0.59 17.93 19.36
C GLU A 94 1.06 16.59 18.80
N TRP A 95 1.14 15.58 19.67
CA TRP A 95 1.35 14.20 19.26
C TRP A 95 0.03 13.44 19.35
N THR A 96 -0.41 12.85 18.24
CA THR A 96 -1.57 11.94 18.22
C THR A 96 -1.09 10.55 17.80
N GLY A 97 -0.92 9.67 18.78
CA GLY A 97 -0.26 8.37 18.57
C GLY A 97 1.21 8.56 18.17
N ASP A 98 1.57 8.05 16.99
CA ASP A 98 2.93 8.13 16.42
C ASP A 98 3.13 9.33 15.47
N VAL A 99 2.13 10.20 15.36
CA VAL A 99 2.16 11.35 14.44
C VAL A 99 2.37 12.64 15.21
N LYS A 100 3.34 13.44 14.77
CA LYS A 100 3.55 14.82 15.25
C LYS A 100 2.82 15.79 14.33
N VAL A 101 1.81 16.46 14.86
CA VAL A 101 1.08 17.52 14.18
C VAL A 101 1.65 18.86 14.63
N ARG A 102 2.07 19.71 13.68
CA ARG A 102 2.42 21.11 13.95
C ARG A 102 1.49 22.00 13.15
N VAL A 103 0.76 22.85 13.85
CA VAL A 103 -0.10 23.88 13.28
C VAL A 103 0.53 25.22 13.58
N GLN A 104 0.89 25.96 12.53
CA GLN A 104 1.46 27.29 12.63
C GLN A 104 0.40 28.31 12.21
N PHE A 105 -0.13 29.07 13.17
CA PHE A 105 -1.04 30.16 12.88
C PHE A 105 -0.25 31.40 12.47
N GLY A 106 -0.63 32.04 11.37
CA GLY A 106 0.05 33.24 10.85
C GLY A 106 -0.96 34.29 10.39
N LEU A 107 -0.62 35.58 10.55
CA LEU A 107 -1.44 36.72 10.14
C LEU A 107 -1.58 36.86 8.61
N GLN A 108 -0.77 36.14 7.82
CA GLN A 108 -0.88 36.05 6.36
C GLN A 108 -0.75 34.59 5.90
N PHE A 109 -1.43 34.28 4.79
CA PHE A 109 -1.46 32.97 4.12
C PHE A 109 -0.07 32.32 4.07
N GLY A 110 0.09 31.22 4.81
CA GLY A 110 1.34 30.48 4.89
C GLY A 110 1.10 28.98 4.89
N THR A 111 1.72 28.30 3.95
CA THR A 111 1.72 26.84 3.77
C THR A 111 2.19 26.12 5.04
N PHE A 112 1.42 25.12 5.49
CA PHE A 112 1.79 24.26 6.62
C PHE A 112 2.74 23.14 6.15
N LEU A 113 3.86 22.95 6.86
CA LEU A 113 4.80 21.85 6.62
C LEU A 113 4.70 20.82 7.76
N LEU A 114 4.15 19.64 7.47
CA LEU A 114 4.15 18.49 8.36
C LEU A 114 5.44 17.67 8.14
N GLY A 115 6.29 17.60 9.18
CA GLY A 115 7.49 16.78 9.19
C GLY A 115 7.30 15.52 10.03
N PHE A 116 7.50 14.35 9.44
CA PHE A 116 7.55 13.08 10.17
C PHE A 116 8.96 12.89 10.74
N LYS A 117 9.09 12.81 12.06
CA LYS A 117 10.31 12.34 12.71
C LYS A 117 9.99 11.03 13.45
N PRO A 118 10.66 9.91 13.15
CA PRO A 118 10.49 8.69 13.94
C PRO A 118 10.90 8.95 15.39
N ARG A 119 10.21 8.31 16.35
CA ARG A 119 10.63 8.28 17.75
C ARG A 119 11.90 7.45 17.88
N ASP A 120 12.86 7.96 18.64
CA ASP A 120 13.99 7.22 19.19
C ASP A 120 13.53 6.28 20.31
#